data_AF-A0A7J2YRX0-F1
#
_entry.id   AF-A0A7J2YRX0-F1
#
_cell.length_a   1.000
_cell.length_b   1.000
_cell.length_c   1.000
_cell.angle_alpha   90.00
_cell.angle_beta   90.00
_cell.angle_gamma   90.00
#
_symmetry.space_group_name_H-M   'P 1'
#
loop_
_entity.id
_entity.type
_entity.pdbx_description
1 polymer ?
#
loop_
_entity_poly.entity_id
_entity_poly.type
_entity_poly.pdbx_seq_one_letter_code
_entity_poly.pdbx_strand_id
1 'polypeptide(L)'
;MSETEDPAVTLTRLLRCQMHVVLDSGALASVTVSGEYLNSDALKACDGQVTVALVDCLDQKLDLTGKSRLRTSTLRVNVWATDTLNAGETGKSIRQKTSEEISRIIRQSRTAPNHTIYSYVGLSPNGPSNKAFSGDSEAAPNAEWTELSADDYEKLWYSDDSRCQISASENGKIAALLFGFKIESRRASVKQAVFNFEGYGSAPSASGVTVKVWNDTAGVWQDSQSSQAGQNDELLTLAVNANLPDFIDDEGYVWFLAETNGASDGVSPAMLWCDCASCLVTVNGVTYCDIVSSRSLDRVDVKPPIYRTEFTVKSWLIEKLGE
;
A
#
# COMPACT_ATOMS: atom_id res chain seq x y z
N MET A 1 -2.55 7.50 -22.52
CA MET A 1 -1.51 6.61 -21.98
C MET A 1 -1.05 7.16 -20.65
N SER A 2 -0.82 6.30 -19.66
CA SER A 2 -0.29 6.70 -18.34
C SER A 2 1.10 7.32 -18.48
N GLU A 3 1.40 8.35 -17.71
CA GLU A 3 2.73 8.98 -17.64
C GLU A 3 3.76 8.06 -16.99
N THR A 4 5.01 8.14 -17.42
CA THR A 4 6.10 7.34 -16.85
C THR A 4 6.48 7.86 -15.46
N GLU A 5 6.47 6.97 -14.46
CA GLU A 5 6.86 7.27 -13.08
C GLU A 5 8.39 7.39 -12.96
N ASP A 6 8.83 8.29 -12.08
CA ASP A 6 10.24 8.43 -11.74
C ASP A 6 10.77 7.15 -11.05
N PRO A 7 11.93 6.60 -11.46
CA PRO A 7 12.47 5.36 -10.88
C PRO A 7 12.70 5.41 -9.37
N ALA A 8 13.13 6.56 -8.82
CA ALA A 8 13.31 6.71 -7.38
C ALA A 8 11.96 6.74 -6.66
N VAL A 9 10.92 7.33 -7.26
CA VAL A 9 9.55 7.26 -6.73
C VAL A 9 9.04 5.81 -6.72
N THR A 10 9.23 5.05 -7.81
CA THR A 10 8.84 3.63 -7.86
C THR A 10 9.46 2.84 -6.72
N LEU A 11 10.78 2.97 -6.52
CA LEU A 11 11.48 2.23 -5.48
C LEU A 11 11.16 2.75 -4.06
N THR A 12 10.97 4.06 -3.87
CA THR A 12 10.57 4.64 -2.58
C THR A 12 9.23 4.09 -2.15
N ARG A 13 8.23 4.11 -3.04
CA ARG A 13 6.89 3.60 -2.82
C ARG A 13 6.90 2.11 -2.50
N LEU A 14 7.62 1.32 -3.30
CA LEU A 14 7.77 -0.11 -3.08
C LEU A 14 8.35 -0.41 -1.69
N LEU A 15 9.46 0.25 -1.34
CA LEU A 15 10.11 0.05 -0.04
C LEU A 15 9.18 0.49 1.09
N ARG A 16 8.55 1.66 0.99
CA ARG A 16 7.68 2.19 2.05
C ARG A 16 6.49 1.29 2.34
N CYS A 17 5.82 0.78 1.32
CA CYS A 17 4.63 -0.08 1.49
C CYS A 17 4.95 -1.50 1.95
N GLN A 18 6.19 -1.99 1.79
CA GLN A 18 6.56 -3.37 2.12
C GLN A 18 7.57 -3.51 3.27
N MET A 19 8.05 -2.39 3.84
CA MET A 19 9.02 -2.37 4.92
C MET A 19 8.37 -2.80 6.24
N HIS A 20 8.77 -3.96 6.76
CA HIS A 20 8.33 -4.45 8.06
C HIS A 20 9.53 -4.92 8.88
N VAL A 21 10.19 -3.98 9.56
CA VAL A 21 11.33 -4.31 10.42
C VAL A 21 10.80 -4.72 11.80
N VAL A 22 11.08 -5.96 12.19
CA VAL A 22 10.62 -6.52 13.47
C VAL A 22 11.73 -6.42 14.53
N LEU A 23 11.41 -5.84 15.67
CA LEU A 23 12.27 -5.74 16.84
C LEU A 23 12.38 -7.10 17.56
N ASP A 24 13.41 -7.28 18.38
CA ASP A 24 13.64 -8.49 19.19
C ASP A 24 12.51 -8.70 20.22
N SER A 25 11.76 -7.65 20.54
CA SER A 25 10.53 -7.71 21.34
C SER A 25 9.32 -8.28 20.58
N GLY A 26 9.41 -8.46 19.26
CA GLY A 26 8.30 -8.82 18.38
C GLY A 26 7.48 -7.62 17.87
N ALA A 27 7.74 -6.41 18.36
CA ALA A 27 7.07 -5.20 17.87
C ALA A 27 7.63 -4.72 16.52
N LEU A 28 6.84 -3.96 15.76
CA LEU A 28 7.30 -3.30 14.54
C LEU A 28 8.15 -2.07 14.88
N ALA A 29 9.29 -1.93 14.21
CA ALA A 29 10.13 -0.74 14.29
C ALA A 29 9.55 0.40 13.45
N SER A 30 9.67 1.62 13.95
CA SER A 30 9.32 2.83 13.22
C SER A 30 10.42 3.16 12.22
N VAL A 31 10.24 2.76 10.95
CA VAL A 31 11.18 3.06 9.86
C VAL A 31 10.53 3.97 8.84
N THR A 32 11.14 5.14 8.60
CA THR A 32 10.66 6.10 7.60
C THR A 32 11.35 5.88 6.26
N VAL A 33 10.61 5.90 5.15
CA VAL A 33 11.18 5.80 3.79
C VAL A 33 10.90 7.09 3.02
N SER A 34 11.94 7.75 2.50
CA SER A 34 11.83 9.03 1.81
C SER A 34 12.75 9.12 0.59
N GLY A 35 12.67 10.25 -0.13
CA GLY A 35 13.58 10.57 -1.23
C GLY A 35 15.01 10.89 -0.77
N GLU A 36 15.75 11.61 -1.62
CA GLU A 36 17.21 11.72 -1.64
C GLU A 36 17.90 12.26 -0.36
N TYR A 37 17.17 12.90 0.54
CA TYR A 37 17.77 13.59 1.69
C TYR A 37 17.48 12.89 3.03
N LEU A 38 18.56 12.72 3.81
CA LEU A 38 18.45 12.39 5.24
C LEU A 38 17.73 13.55 5.95
N ASN A 39 16.72 13.21 6.75
CA ASN A 39 16.06 14.16 7.62
C ASN A 39 16.52 13.88 9.05
N SER A 40 17.47 14.68 9.53
CA SER A 40 18.03 14.52 10.87
C SER A 40 17.00 14.69 11.99
N ASP A 41 15.91 15.42 11.75
CA ASP A 41 14.84 15.57 12.72
C ASP A 41 13.90 14.35 12.71
N ALA A 42 13.62 13.77 11.53
CA ALA A 42 12.89 12.51 11.43
C ALA A 42 13.62 11.38 12.16
N LEU A 43 14.95 11.32 12.03
CA LEU A 43 15.80 10.31 12.70
C LEU A 43 15.73 10.36 14.23
N LYS A 44 15.24 11.46 14.83
CA LYS A 44 15.00 11.56 16.28
C LYS A 44 13.67 10.92 16.71
N ALA A 45 12.72 10.79 15.78
CA ALA A 45 11.36 10.35 16.03
C ALA A 45 11.08 8.91 15.53
N CYS A 46 12.04 8.29 14.85
CA CYS A 46 11.92 6.94 14.31
C CYS A 46 13.16 6.10 14.65
N ASP A 47 13.04 4.78 14.58
CA ASP A 47 14.14 3.84 14.84
C ASP A 47 15.17 3.85 13.70
N GLY A 48 14.71 4.11 12.47
CA GLY A 48 15.57 4.22 11.30
C GLY A 48 14.95 5.02 10.16
N GLN A 49 15.80 5.48 9.24
CA GLN A 49 15.38 6.15 8.02
C GLN A 49 16.00 5.45 6.80
N VAL A 50 15.22 5.30 5.74
CA VAL A 50 15.63 4.86 4.42
C VAL A 50 15.45 6.00 3.44
N THR A 51 16.48 6.28 2.63
CA THR A 51 16.45 7.33 1.60
C THR A 51 16.76 6.72 0.25
N VAL A 52 16.02 7.11 -0.79
CA VAL A 52 16.22 6.65 -2.17
C VAL A 52 16.55 7.84 -3.06
N ALA A 53 17.65 7.74 -3.80
CA ALA A 53 18.11 8.78 -4.71
C ALA A 53 18.39 8.20 -6.11
N LEU A 54 18.02 8.95 -7.15
CA LEU A 54 18.41 8.65 -8.53
C LEU A 54 19.82 9.17 -8.78
N VAL A 55 20.77 8.30 -9.12
CA VAL A 55 22.16 8.67 -9.39
C VAL A 55 22.36 8.96 -10.87
N ASP A 56 21.87 8.06 -11.73
CA ASP A 56 21.89 8.23 -13.18
C ASP A 56 20.66 7.60 -13.83
N CYS A 57 20.35 8.06 -15.04
CA CYS A 57 19.32 7.49 -15.89
C CYS A 57 19.77 7.63 -17.35
N LEU A 58 19.84 6.51 -18.05
CA LEU A 58 20.19 6.44 -19.47
C LEU A 58 18.97 5.98 -20.25
N ASP A 59 18.72 6.60 -21.38
CA ASP A 59 17.61 6.28 -22.28
C ASP A 59 18.14 5.82 -23.64
N GLN A 60 17.82 4.59 -24.01
CA GLN A 60 18.29 3.92 -25.21
C GLN A 60 17.12 3.49 -26.09
N LYS A 61 17.19 3.79 -27.40
CA LYS A 61 16.27 3.21 -28.39
C LYS A 61 16.56 1.73 -28.58
N LEU A 62 15.52 0.90 -28.56
CA LEU A 62 15.62 -0.54 -28.85
C LEU A 62 15.37 -0.86 -30.33
N ASP A 63 14.76 0.06 -31.08
CA ASP A 63 14.48 -0.09 -32.50
C ASP A 63 14.79 1.21 -33.27
N LEU A 64 14.80 1.13 -34.61
CA LEU A 64 15.06 2.27 -35.50
C LEU A 64 13.96 3.33 -35.44
N THR A 65 12.72 2.93 -35.13
CA THR A 65 11.58 3.85 -35.03
C THR A 65 11.65 4.72 -33.78
N GLY A 66 12.38 4.26 -32.75
CA GLY A 66 12.43 4.86 -31.43
C GLY A 66 11.16 4.69 -30.60
N LYS A 67 10.21 3.86 -31.05
CA LYS A 67 8.96 3.58 -30.33
C LYS A 67 9.21 2.69 -29.11
N SER A 68 10.10 1.72 -29.21
CA SER A 68 10.53 0.92 -28.05
C SER A 68 11.79 1.53 -27.46
N ARG A 69 11.77 1.84 -26.16
CA ARG A 69 12.89 2.45 -25.43
C ARG A 69 13.19 1.68 -24.16
N LEU A 70 14.47 1.57 -23.85
CA LEU A 70 14.97 1.04 -22.59
C LEU A 70 15.54 2.20 -21.79
N ARG A 71 14.94 2.47 -20.62
CA ARG A 71 15.53 3.36 -19.63
C ARG A 71 16.21 2.51 -18.58
N THR A 72 17.52 2.70 -18.39
CA THR A 72 18.27 2.07 -17.29
C THR A 72 18.65 3.12 -16.28
N SER A 73 18.47 2.82 -14.99
CA SER A 73 18.79 3.77 -13.91
C SER A 73 19.64 3.11 -12.84
N THR A 74 20.55 3.89 -12.26
CA THR A 74 21.26 3.53 -11.03
C THR A 74 20.68 4.36 -9.89
N LEU A 75 20.24 3.68 -8.85
CA LEU A 75 19.71 4.28 -7.63
C LEU A 75 20.63 4.02 -6.46
N ARG A 76 20.65 4.96 -5.52
CA ARG A 76 21.31 4.84 -4.24
C ARG A 76 20.26 4.74 -3.16
N VAL A 77 20.25 3.64 -2.42
CA VAL A 77 19.38 3.47 -1.25
C VAL A 77 20.25 3.50 -0.01
N ASN A 78 20.01 4.44 0.91
CA ASN A 78 20.71 4.47 2.19
C ASN A 78 19.79 4.10 3.33
N VAL A 79 20.30 3.27 4.23
CA VAL A 79 19.75 3.03 5.57
C VAL A 79 20.52 3.88 6.55
N TRP A 80 19.81 4.55 7.44
CA TRP A 80 20.32 5.38 8.51
C TRP A 80 19.70 4.92 9.83
N ALA A 81 20.52 4.71 10.84
CA ALA A 81 20.04 4.44 12.20
C ALA A 81 21.02 5.05 13.21
N THR A 82 20.51 5.41 14.39
CA THR A 82 21.31 5.93 15.50
C THR A 82 20.93 5.22 16.78
N ASP A 83 21.83 5.17 17.75
CA ASP A 83 21.46 4.73 19.09
C ASP A 83 20.51 5.78 19.71
N THR A 84 19.22 5.46 19.82
CA THR A 84 18.24 6.29 20.51
C THR A 84 18.13 5.83 21.97
N LEU A 85 17.82 6.76 22.88
CA LEU A 85 17.76 6.48 24.32
C LEU A 85 16.58 5.57 24.72
N ASN A 86 15.61 5.38 23.83
CA ASN A 86 14.36 4.67 24.10
C ASN A 86 14.23 3.36 23.30
N ALA A 87 15.19 3.01 22.44
CA ALA A 87 15.11 1.79 21.67
C ALA A 87 15.51 0.58 22.52
N GLY A 88 14.69 -0.49 22.47
CA GLY A 88 15.06 -1.81 22.99
C GLY A 88 16.20 -2.47 22.22
N GLU A 89 16.71 -1.82 21.18
CA GLU A 89 17.78 -2.29 20.30
C GLU A 89 18.79 -1.19 19.97
N THR A 90 20.01 -1.62 19.63
CA THR A 90 21.06 -0.71 19.14
C THR A 90 20.78 -0.25 17.72
N GLY A 91 21.20 0.96 17.36
CA GLY A 91 21.10 1.47 15.99
C GLY A 91 21.83 0.57 14.97
N LYS A 92 22.87 -0.14 15.40
CA LYS A 92 23.55 -1.14 14.56
C LYS A 92 22.63 -2.31 14.20
N SER A 93 21.84 -2.80 15.17
CA SER A 93 20.84 -3.86 14.96
C SER A 93 19.74 -3.40 14.02
N ILE A 94 19.15 -2.23 14.29
CA ILE A 94 18.10 -1.64 13.44
C ILE A 94 18.59 -1.49 12.00
N ARG A 95 19.80 -0.95 11.80
CA ARG A 95 20.38 -0.83 10.46
C ARG A 95 20.53 -2.19 9.79
N GLN A 96 20.99 -3.22 10.51
CA GLN A 96 21.19 -4.54 9.94
C GLN A 96 19.86 -5.15 9.50
N LYS A 97 18.86 -5.18 10.39
CA LYS A 97 17.52 -5.70 10.08
C LYS A 97 16.87 -4.95 8.91
N THR A 98 16.98 -3.62 8.89
CA THR A 98 16.49 -2.79 7.78
C THR A 98 17.21 -3.11 6.47
N SER A 99 18.52 -3.40 6.52
CA SER A 99 19.31 -3.75 5.34
C SER A 99 18.93 -5.13 4.77
N GLU A 100 18.66 -6.09 5.65
CA GLU A 100 18.14 -7.41 5.29
C GLU A 100 16.75 -7.30 4.68
N GLU A 101 15.91 -6.43 5.24
CA GLU A 101 14.55 -6.18 4.77
C GLU A 101 14.50 -5.51 3.39
N ILE A 102 15.35 -4.51 3.14
CA ILE A 102 15.53 -3.94 1.78
C ILE A 102 15.94 -5.03 0.79
N SER A 103 16.86 -5.92 1.20
CA SER A 103 17.31 -7.02 0.36
C SER A 103 16.19 -8.01 0.06
N ARG A 104 15.34 -8.32 1.05
CA ARG A 104 14.14 -9.16 0.87
C ARG A 104 13.18 -8.52 -0.13
N ILE A 105 12.78 -7.27 0.10
CA ILE A 105 11.79 -6.56 -0.71
C ILE A 105 12.24 -6.46 -2.17
N ILE A 106 13.48 -6.00 -2.40
CA ILE A 106 14.00 -5.84 -3.77
C ILE A 106 14.07 -7.21 -4.47
N ARG A 107 14.55 -8.26 -3.80
CA ARG A 107 14.66 -9.59 -4.42
C ARG A 107 13.30 -10.23 -4.74
N GLN A 108 12.30 -10.04 -3.87
CA GLN A 108 10.95 -10.54 -4.11
C GLN A 108 10.25 -9.78 -5.23
N SER A 109 10.46 -8.46 -5.30
CA SER A 109 9.81 -7.58 -6.28
C SER A 109 10.65 -7.31 -7.54
N ARG A 110 11.80 -7.99 -7.70
CA ARG A 110 12.80 -7.68 -8.74
C ARG A 110 12.25 -7.67 -10.16
N THR A 111 11.25 -8.49 -10.46
CA THR A 111 10.63 -8.61 -11.80
C THR A 111 9.37 -7.76 -11.97
N ALA A 112 8.90 -7.09 -10.92
CA ALA A 112 7.72 -6.23 -10.96
C ALA A 112 7.75 -5.15 -9.87
N PRO A 113 8.80 -4.30 -9.80
CA PRO A 113 8.86 -3.27 -8.76
C PRO A 113 7.85 -2.12 -9.01
N ASN A 114 7.25 -2.07 -10.21
CA ASN A 114 6.09 -1.24 -10.52
C ASN A 114 4.77 -1.77 -9.93
N HIS A 115 4.76 -2.94 -9.28
CA HIS A 115 3.60 -3.45 -8.55
C HIS A 115 3.76 -3.14 -7.06
N THR A 116 2.73 -2.61 -6.43
CA THR A 116 2.74 -2.43 -4.97
C THR A 116 1.38 -2.73 -4.38
N ILE A 117 1.42 -3.50 -3.30
CA ILE A 117 0.25 -3.88 -2.53
C ILE A 117 0.12 -2.87 -1.41
N TYR A 118 -1.00 -2.16 -1.42
CA TYR A 118 -1.47 -1.32 -0.32
C TYR A 118 -2.35 -2.19 0.57
N SER A 119 -2.00 -2.31 1.85
CA SER A 119 -2.71 -3.13 2.84
C SER A 119 -2.86 -2.36 4.16
N TYR A 120 -3.50 -2.97 5.15
CA TYR A 120 -3.71 -2.37 6.46
C TYR A 120 -2.67 -2.76 7.51
N VAL A 121 -1.68 -3.58 7.14
CA VAL A 121 -0.63 -4.10 8.05
C VAL A 121 0.09 -2.95 8.76
N GLY A 122 0.13 -3.02 10.10
CA GLY A 122 0.79 -2.02 10.94
C GLY A 122 0.10 -0.65 10.97
N LEU A 123 -1.09 -0.50 10.38
CA LEU A 123 -1.85 0.74 10.39
C LEU A 123 -2.82 0.80 11.58
N SER A 124 -3.18 2.02 11.95
CA SER A 124 -4.10 2.35 13.03
C SER A 124 -4.91 3.59 12.65
N PRO A 125 -6.06 3.85 13.29
CA PRO A 125 -6.92 4.99 12.95
C PRO A 125 -6.23 6.34 13.08
N ASN A 126 -6.75 7.36 12.38
CA ASN A 126 -6.22 8.74 12.34
C ASN A 126 -4.83 8.89 11.69
N GLY A 127 -4.33 7.85 11.02
CA GLY A 127 -3.09 7.91 10.25
C GLY A 127 -3.25 8.71 8.94
N PRO A 128 -2.16 9.22 8.36
CA PRO A 128 -2.16 9.84 7.03
C PRO A 128 -2.18 8.81 5.88
N SER A 129 -2.27 7.52 6.21
CA SER A 129 -2.14 6.34 5.34
C SER A 129 -3.51 5.85 4.86
N ASN A 130 -3.59 4.59 4.43
CA ASN A 130 -4.85 3.90 4.15
C ASN A 130 -5.81 4.02 5.34
N LYS A 131 -7.10 4.14 5.01
CA LYS A 131 -8.17 4.33 5.98
C LYS A 131 -9.23 3.26 5.81
N ALA A 132 -9.87 2.86 6.89
CA ALA A 132 -10.97 1.91 6.89
C ALA A 132 -12.10 2.44 7.78
N PHE A 133 -13.32 2.38 7.25
CA PHE A 133 -14.51 2.88 7.92
C PHE A 133 -15.64 1.87 7.88
N SER A 134 -16.58 2.04 8.80
CA SER A 134 -17.85 1.34 8.86
C SER A 134 -19.01 2.30 8.62
N GLY A 135 -20.09 1.77 8.04
CA GLY A 135 -21.32 2.48 7.75
C GLY A 135 -22.50 1.53 7.61
N ASP A 136 -23.69 2.12 7.45
CA ASP A 136 -24.95 1.40 7.40
C ASP A 136 -25.72 1.56 6.07
N SER A 137 -25.05 2.14 5.08
CA SER A 137 -25.60 2.50 3.77
C SER A 137 -24.52 2.62 2.71
N GLU A 138 -24.94 2.60 1.44
CA GLU A 138 -24.09 2.82 0.27
C GLU A 138 -23.84 4.33 0.09
N ALA A 139 -23.15 4.94 1.05
CA ALA A 139 -22.84 6.37 1.00
C ALA A 139 -21.62 6.66 0.11
N ALA A 140 -21.47 7.92 -0.34
CA ALA A 140 -20.24 8.35 -1.01
C ALA A 140 -19.06 8.42 0.00
N PRO A 141 -17.79 8.31 -0.43
CA PRO A 141 -16.65 8.33 0.49
C PRO A 141 -16.52 9.58 1.36
N ASN A 142 -17.04 10.72 0.87
CA ASN A 142 -17.04 12.01 1.58
C ASN A 142 -18.26 12.21 2.50
N ALA A 143 -19.14 11.21 2.64
CA ALA A 143 -20.26 11.24 3.55
C ALA A 143 -19.82 10.96 5.01
N GLU A 144 -20.79 10.89 5.92
CA GLU A 144 -20.51 10.55 7.32
C GLU A 144 -20.24 9.05 7.45
N TRP A 145 -18.95 8.71 7.63
CA TRP A 145 -18.46 7.36 7.91
C TRP A 145 -17.82 7.30 9.30
N THR A 146 -17.90 6.14 9.96
CA THR A 146 -17.24 5.93 11.26
C THR A 146 -15.94 5.17 11.06
N GLU A 147 -14.79 5.80 11.33
CA GLU A 147 -13.50 5.14 11.20
C GLU A 147 -13.41 3.96 12.18
N LEU A 148 -12.81 2.86 11.72
CA LEU A 148 -12.67 1.65 12.54
C LEU A 148 -11.83 1.91 13.79
N SER A 149 -11.98 1.07 14.80
CA SER A 149 -11.13 1.07 15.99
C SER A 149 -9.73 0.49 15.70
N ALA A 150 -8.75 0.73 16.58
CA ALA A 150 -7.42 0.15 16.42
C ALA A 150 -7.45 -1.39 16.37
N ASP A 151 -8.25 -2.02 17.23
CA ASP A 151 -8.42 -3.46 17.28
C ASP A 151 -9.06 -4.00 15.98
N ASP A 152 -9.96 -3.23 15.36
CA ASP A 152 -10.58 -3.64 14.10
C ASP A 152 -9.65 -3.43 12.89
N TYR A 153 -8.74 -2.47 12.92
CA TYR A 153 -7.68 -2.35 11.91
C TYR A 153 -6.72 -3.56 11.96
N GLU A 154 -6.36 -4.04 13.15
CA GLU A 154 -5.48 -5.21 13.31
C GLU A 154 -6.06 -6.45 12.64
N LYS A 155 -7.38 -6.63 12.74
CA LYS A 155 -8.15 -7.69 12.08
C LYS A 155 -8.22 -7.59 10.55
N LEU A 156 -7.62 -6.57 9.92
CA LEU A 156 -7.55 -6.42 8.47
C LEU A 156 -6.16 -6.74 7.91
N TRP A 157 -5.20 -7.09 8.76
CA TRP A 157 -3.79 -7.21 8.39
C TRP A 157 -3.51 -8.43 7.52
N TYR A 158 -4.11 -9.56 7.86
CA TYR A 158 -3.79 -10.85 7.26
C TYR A 158 -5.05 -11.68 7.07
N SER A 159 -4.99 -12.60 6.10
CA SER A 159 -5.92 -13.72 6.00
C SER A 159 -5.55 -14.72 7.10
N ASP A 160 -6.18 -14.61 8.27
CA ASP A 160 -5.85 -15.37 9.47
C ASP A 160 -7.07 -15.83 10.30
N ASP A 161 -8.26 -15.75 9.70
CA ASP A 161 -9.56 -16.05 10.31
C ASP A 161 -9.97 -15.11 11.48
N SER A 162 -9.16 -14.09 11.83
CA SER A 162 -9.49 -13.10 12.86
C SER A 162 -10.19 -11.88 12.25
N ARG A 163 -11.50 -12.03 12.01
CA ARG A 163 -12.28 -11.09 11.19
C ARG A 163 -12.72 -9.81 11.90
N CYS A 164 -12.56 -8.68 11.22
CA CYS A 164 -13.30 -7.45 11.49
C CYS A 164 -14.79 -7.70 11.26
N GLN A 165 -15.64 -7.30 12.20
CA GLN A 165 -17.07 -7.53 12.15
C GLN A 165 -17.83 -6.22 12.37
N ILE A 166 -18.73 -5.91 11.46
CA ILE A 166 -19.66 -4.78 11.59
C ILE A 166 -21.11 -5.25 11.49
N SER A 167 -22.03 -4.47 12.06
CA SER A 167 -23.45 -4.78 12.06
C SER A 167 -24.31 -3.55 11.80
N ALA A 168 -25.43 -3.76 11.11
CA ALA A 168 -26.50 -2.78 10.97
C ALA A 168 -27.81 -3.41 11.42
N SER A 169 -28.44 -2.83 12.45
CA SER A 169 -29.62 -3.41 13.10
C SER A 169 -30.93 -2.72 12.70
N GLU A 170 -30.89 -1.47 12.25
CA GLU A 170 -32.09 -0.74 11.86
C GLU A 170 -32.72 -1.32 10.58
N ASN A 171 -34.05 -1.33 10.51
CA ASN A 171 -34.78 -1.89 9.37
C ASN A 171 -34.40 -1.20 8.05
N GLY A 172 -34.02 -1.99 7.06
CA GLY A 172 -33.60 -1.51 5.75
C GLY A 172 -32.14 -1.04 5.66
N LYS A 173 -31.36 -1.10 6.75
CA LYS A 173 -29.93 -0.81 6.72
C LYS A 173 -29.08 -2.00 6.32
N ILE A 174 -28.00 -1.74 5.59
CA ILE A 174 -26.99 -2.72 5.18
C ILE A 174 -25.76 -2.57 6.07
N ALA A 175 -24.91 -3.58 6.19
CA ALA A 175 -23.61 -3.40 6.83
C ALA A 175 -22.56 -3.12 5.74
N ALA A 176 -21.83 -2.01 5.86
CA ALA A 176 -20.87 -1.56 4.86
C ALA A 176 -19.49 -1.21 5.45
N LEU A 177 -18.42 -1.68 4.81
CA LEU A 177 -17.03 -1.33 5.06
C LEU A 177 -16.49 -0.51 3.89
N LEU A 178 -15.92 0.66 4.17
CA LEU A 178 -15.28 1.53 3.20
C LEU A 178 -13.76 1.52 3.40
N PHE A 179 -13.04 1.15 2.35
CA PHE A 179 -11.59 1.09 2.32
C PHE A 179 -11.03 2.21 1.43
N GLY A 180 -10.24 3.10 2.01
CA GLY A 180 -9.47 4.10 1.28
C GLY A 180 -8.01 3.71 1.20
N PHE A 181 -7.49 3.47 0.00
CA PHE A 181 -6.08 3.17 -0.23
C PHE A 181 -5.34 4.41 -0.71
N LYS A 182 -4.35 4.89 0.07
CA LYS A 182 -3.58 6.09 -0.25
C LYS A 182 -2.48 5.76 -1.25
N ILE A 183 -2.71 6.12 -2.51
CA ILE A 183 -1.75 5.85 -3.58
C ILE A 183 -0.67 6.94 -3.57
N GLU A 184 0.59 6.51 -3.49
CA GLU A 184 1.73 7.43 -3.40
C GLU A 184 2.29 7.83 -4.77
N SER A 185 1.81 7.16 -5.81
CA SER A 185 2.12 7.46 -7.19
C SER A 185 1.36 8.67 -7.69
N ARG A 186 1.87 9.30 -8.75
CA ARG A 186 1.11 10.32 -9.46
C ARG A 186 -0.14 9.67 -10.07
N ARG A 187 -1.29 10.32 -9.93
CA ARG A 187 -2.56 9.89 -10.53
C ARG A 187 -2.44 9.47 -12.00
N ALA A 188 -1.66 10.21 -12.80
CA ALA A 188 -1.45 9.93 -14.22
C ALA A 188 -0.52 8.74 -14.52
N SER A 189 0.27 8.24 -13.56
CA SER A 189 1.18 7.10 -13.78
C SER A 189 0.55 5.74 -13.49
N VAL A 190 -0.61 5.70 -12.85
CA VAL A 190 -1.32 4.46 -12.53
C VAL A 190 -1.90 3.82 -13.79
N LYS A 191 -1.64 2.53 -13.98
CA LYS A 191 -2.12 1.73 -15.13
C LYS A 191 -3.27 0.81 -14.77
N GLN A 192 -3.26 0.31 -13.55
CA GLN A 192 -4.24 -0.68 -13.08
C GLN A 192 -4.30 -0.63 -11.56
N ALA A 193 -5.50 -0.85 -11.03
CA ALA A 193 -5.75 -1.11 -9.62
C ALA A 193 -6.58 -2.40 -9.50
N VAL A 194 -6.13 -3.33 -8.66
CA VAL A 194 -6.79 -4.60 -8.38
C VAL A 194 -7.09 -4.66 -6.89
N PHE A 195 -8.35 -4.61 -6.53
CA PHE A 195 -8.85 -4.67 -5.17
C PHE A 195 -9.15 -6.12 -4.81
N ASN A 196 -8.80 -6.49 -3.59
CA ASN A 196 -9.18 -7.77 -3.00
C ASN A 196 -9.89 -7.50 -1.68
N PHE A 197 -11.00 -8.20 -1.49
CA PHE A 197 -11.73 -8.31 -0.24
C PHE A 197 -11.84 -9.79 0.10
N GLU A 198 -11.54 -10.17 1.33
CA GLU A 198 -11.78 -11.51 1.83
C GLU A 198 -12.74 -11.45 3.01
N GLY A 199 -13.88 -12.14 2.89
CA GLY A 199 -14.90 -12.15 3.93
C GLY A 199 -16.26 -12.63 3.43
N TYR A 200 -17.29 -12.41 4.23
CA TYR A 200 -18.66 -12.79 3.90
C TYR A 200 -19.69 -11.90 4.59
N GLY A 201 -20.95 -11.98 4.14
CA GLY A 201 -22.05 -11.18 4.64
C GLY A 201 -23.28 -12.03 4.94
N SER A 202 -24.02 -11.66 5.97
CA SER A 202 -25.28 -12.31 6.34
C SER A 202 -26.33 -11.24 6.63
N ALA A 203 -27.47 -11.33 5.96
CA ALA A 203 -28.63 -10.52 6.25
C ALA A 203 -29.91 -11.34 6.01
N PRO A 204 -31.05 -10.97 6.64
CA PRO A 204 -32.31 -11.71 6.51
C PRO A 204 -32.84 -11.80 5.08
N SER A 205 -32.61 -10.75 4.29
CA SER A 205 -33.12 -10.63 2.92
C SER A 205 -32.22 -11.29 1.87
N ALA A 206 -30.90 -11.29 2.08
CA ALA A 206 -29.93 -11.94 1.21
C ALA A 206 -28.57 -12.06 1.92
N SER A 207 -27.94 -13.23 1.83
CA SER A 207 -26.55 -13.43 2.25
C SER A 207 -25.56 -13.10 1.13
N GLY A 208 -24.30 -12.91 1.50
CA GLY A 208 -23.20 -12.56 0.61
C GLY A 208 -22.80 -11.09 0.67
N VAL A 209 -21.78 -10.75 -0.09
CA VAL A 209 -21.14 -9.43 -0.13
C VAL A 209 -21.12 -8.92 -1.56
N THR A 210 -21.33 -7.62 -1.74
CA THR A 210 -21.03 -6.91 -2.98
C THR A 210 -19.88 -5.94 -2.74
N VAL A 211 -18.92 -5.93 -3.65
CA VAL A 211 -17.82 -4.95 -3.65
C VAL A 211 -17.90 -4.04 -4.85
N LYS A 212 -17.51 -2.76 -4.66
CA LYS A 212 -17.59 -1.68 -5.66
C LYS A 212 -16.40 -0.73 -5.54
N VAL A 213 -16.10 0.03 -6.58
CA VAL A 213 -15.05 1.07 -6.56
C VAL A 213 -15.63 2.44 -6.90
N TRP A 214 -15.15 3.49 -6.24
CA TRP A 214 -15.67 4.84 -6.43
C TRP A 214 -15.04 5.52 -7.64
N ASN A 215 -15.87 5.98 -8.58
CA ASN A 215 -15.43 6.93 -9.59
C ASN A 215 -15.62 8.36 -9.08
N ASP A 216 -14.52 8.98 -8.70
CA ASP A 216 -14.47 10.34 -8.12
C ASP A 216 -14.96 11.41 -9.10
N THR A 217 -14.65 11.25 -10.40
CA THR A 217 -15.05 12.22 -11.42
C THR A 217 -16.55 12.15 -11.72
N ALA A 218 -17.13 10.94 -11.74
CA ALA A 218 -18.54 10.73 -11.99
C ALA A 218 -19.40 10.84 -10.72
N GLY A 219 -18.79 10.77 -9.54
CA GLY A 219 -19.48 10.82 -8.24
C GLY A 219 -20.40 9.62 -8.02
N VAL A 220 -20.01 8.43 -8.48
CA VAL A 220 -20.82 7.20 -8.38
C VAL A 220 -19.96 5.97 -8.13
N TRP A 221 -20.52 4.97 -7.43
CA TRP A 221 -19.96 3.63 -7.37
C TRP A 221 -20.05 2.95 -8.74
N GLN A 222 -18.94 2.40 -9.22
CA GLN A 222 -18.80 1.68 -10.48
C GLN A 222 -18.10 0.35 -10.24
N ASP A 223 -18.11 -0.50 -11.28
CA ASP A 223 -17.56 -1.85 -11.31
C ASP A 223 -17.96 -2.68 -10.08
N SER A 224 -18.90 -3.61 -10.21
CA SER A 224 -19.33 -4.43 -9.07
C SER A 224 -18.99 -5.90 -9.24
N GLN A 225 -18.65 -6.53 -8.12
CA GLN A 225 -18.50 -7.98 -7.99
C GLN A 225 -19.32 -8.42 -6.77
N SER A 226 -20.11 -9.47 -6.91
CA SER A 226 -20.91 -10.00 -5.81
C SER A 226 -20.55 -11.45 -5.55
N SER A 227 -20.40 -11.76 -4.27
CA SER A 227 -20.23 -13.10 -3.74
C SER A 227 -21.50 -13.93 -3.95
N GLN A 228 -21.36 -15.25 -3.98
CA GLN A 228 -22.53 -16.12 -3.88
C GLN A 228 -23.08 -16.13 -2.44
N ALA A 229 -24.34 -16.50 -2.27
CA ALA A 229 -24.92 -16.64 -0.94
C ALA A 229 -24.18 -17.75 -0.16
N GLY A 230 -23.43 -17.35 0.86
CA GLY A 230 -22.59 -18.23 1.67
C GLY A 230 -22.27 -17.62 3.03
N GLN A 231 -21.76 -18.46 3.94
CA GLN A 231 -21.34 -18.08 5.30
C GLN A 231 -19.86 -18.41 5.56
N ASN A 232 -19.09 -18.60 4.49
CA ASN A 232 -17.66 -18.84 4.55
C ASN A 232 -16.97 -17.71 3.80
N ASP A 233 -15.71 -17.46 4.11
CA ASP A 233 -14.92 -16.43 3.42
C ASP A 233 -14.87 -16.68 1.92
N GLU A 234 -15.12 -15.61 1.18
CA GLU A 234 -14.95 -15.55 -0.26
C GLU A 234 -13.96 -14.43 -0.59
N LEU A 235 -12.99 -14.73 -1.45
CA LEU A 235 -12.08 -13.74 -2.01
C LEU A 235 -12.73 -13.08 -3.23
N LEU A 236 -13.18 -11.84 -3.06
CA LEU A 236 -13.69 -11.01 -4.15
C LEU A 236 -12.57 -10.14 -4.72
N THR A 237 -12.36 -10.25 -6.03
CA THR A 237 -11.37 -9.46 -6.76
C THR A 237 -12.03 -8.55 -7.79
N LEU A 238 -11.72 -7.26 -7.73
CA LEU A 238 -12.21 -6.24 -8.66
C LEU A 238 -11.03 -5.54 -9.31
N ALA A 239 -11.00 -5.45 -10.64
CA ALA A 239 -9.89 -4.84 -11.39
C ALA A 239 -10.35 -3.65 -12.24
N VAL A 240 -9.75 -2.49 -12.00
CA VAL A 240 -9.91 -1.29 -12.82
C VAL A 240 -8.68 -1.18 -13.74
N ASN A 241 -8.91 -1.17 -15.05
CA ASN A 241 -7.86 -1.25 -16.07
C ASN A 241 -7.84 -0.05 -17.04
N ALA A 242 -8.81 0.87 -16.93
CA ALA A 242 -8.95 2.02 -17.80
C ALA A 242 -9.45 3.23 -17.01
N ASN A 243 -9.12 4.43 -17.49
CA ASN A 243 -9.52 5.70 -16.86
C ASN A 243 -9.18 5.78 -15.36
N LEU A 244 -8.08 5.15 -14.93
CA LEU A 244 -7.65 5.12 -13.52
C LEU A 244 -7.58 6.49 -12.86
N PRO A 245 -7.21 7.59 -13.56
CA PRO A 245 -7.35 8.91 -12.98
C PRO A 245 -8.74 9.15 -12.40
N ASP A 246 -9.83 8.77 -13.08
CA ASP A 246 -11.19 9.08 -12.62
C ASP A 246 -11.56 8.43 -11.27
N PHE A 247 -10.80 7.41 -10.83
CA PHE A 247 -11.01 6.67 -9.57
C PHE A 247 -10.08 7.11 -8.43
N ILE A 248 -9.13 8.01 -8.70
CA ILE A 248 -8.20 8.54 -7.70
C ILE A 248 -8.64 9.95 -7.35
N ASP A 249 -8.99 10.20 -6.10
CA ASP A 249 -9.42 11.54 -5.65
C ASP A 249 -8.25 12.55 -5.59
N ASP A 250 -8.58 13.80 -5.31
CA ASP A 250 -7.59 14.89 -5.21
C ASP A 250 -6.60 14.73 -4.05
N GLU A 251 -6.95 13.94 -3.04
CA GLU A 251 -6.03 13.58 -1.98
C GLU A 251 -5.13 12.41 -2.40
N GLY A 252 -5.49 11.63 -3.41
CA GLY A 252 -4.75 10.46 -3.87
C GLY A 252 -5.27 9.13 -3.29
N TYR A 253 -6.49 9.10 -2.73
CA TYR A 253 -7.13 7.85 -2.36
C TYR A 253 -7.86 7.22 -3.53
N VAL A 254 -7.87 5.88 -3.53
CA VAL A 254 -8.89 5.11 -4.25
C VAL A 254 -9.79 4.43 -3.24
N TRP A 255 -11.10 4.53 -3.46
CA TRP A 255 -12.11 4.07 -2.53
C TRP A 255 -12.76 2.77 -3.02
N PHE A 256 -12.83 1.80 -2.12
CA PHE A 256 -13.35 0.46 -2.35
C PHE A 256 -14.35 0.13 -1.26
N LEU A 257 -15.57 -0.19 -1.67
CA LEU A 257 -16.69 -0.51 -0.77
C LEU A 257 -16.90 -2.01 -0.75
N ALA A 258 -17.17 -2.55 0.44
CA ALA A 258 -17.75 -3.88 0.63
C ALA A 258 -19.05 -3.74 1.44
N GLU A 259 -20.14 -4.33 0.97
CA GLU A 259 -21.44 -4.25 1.64
C GLU A 259 -22.19 -5.57 1.60
N THR A 260 -23.08 -5.78 2.57
CA THR A 260 -23.96 -6.95 2.56
C THR A 260 -24.94 -6.90 1.38
N ASN A 261 -25.17 -8.04 0.72
CA ASN A 261 -26.15 -8.16 -0.37
C ASN A 261 -27.60 -7.87 0.06
N GLY A 262 -27.88 -7.99 1.35
CA GLY A 262 -29.19 -7.74 1.94
C GLY A 262 -29.11 -6.77 3.12
N ALA A 263 -30.28 -6.23 3.47
CA ALA A 263 -30.46 -5.35 4.62
C ALA A 263 -31.09 -6.09 5.81
N SER A 264 -30.93 -5.50 7.00
CA SER A 264 -31.64 -5.84 8.23
C SER A 264 -33.16 -5.68 8.05
N ASP A 265 -33.93 -6.51 8.75
CA ASP A 265 -35.40 -6.40 8.85
C ASP A 265 -35.87 -5.65 10.11
N GLY A 266 -34.94 -5.07 10.88
CA GLY A 266 -35.21 -4.40 12.15
C GLY A 266 -35.30 -5.33 13.37
N VAL A 267 -35.20 -6.65 13.16
CA VAL A 267 -35.17 -7.68 14.21
C VAL A 267 -33.86 -8.46 14.15
N SER A 268 -33.47 -8.86 12.95
CA SER A 268 -32.25 -9.60 12.62
C SER A 268 -31.30 -8.67 11.86
N PRO A 269 -30.07 -8.44 12.36
CA PRO A 269 -29.15 -7.49 11.77
C PRO A 269 -28.57 -7.98 10.44
N ALA A 270 -28.17 -7.02 9.59
CA ALA A 270 -27.19 -7.27 8.55
C ALA A 270 -25.79 -7.27 9.18
N MET A 271 -24.97 -8.23 8.82
CA MET A 271 -23.65 -8.48 9.39
C MET A 271 -22.64 -8.66 8.26
N LEU A 272 -21.50 -7.96 8.34
CA LEU A 272 -20.39 -8.11 7.40
C LEU A 272 -19.14 -8.49 8.19
N TRP A 273 -18.46 -9.53 7.71
CA TRP A 273 -17.18 -9.98 8.23
C TRP A 273 -16.11 -9.79 7.16
N CYS A 274 -14.96 -9.28 7.56
CA CYS A 274 -13.82 -9.01 6.69
C CYS A 274 -12.55 -9.52 7.38
N ASP A 275 -11.82 -10.41 6.72
CA ASP A 275 -10.55 -10.95 7.20
C ASP A 275 -9.39 -10.10 6.69
N CYS A 276 -9.40 -9.75 5.39
CA CYS A 276 -8.42 -8.83 4.85
C CYS A 276 -8.93 -8.03 3.67
N ALA A 277 -8.32 -6.86 3.45
CA ALA A 277 -8.54 -6.04 2.27
C ALA A 277 -7.20 -5.49 1.76
N SER A 278 -7.03 -5.49 0.43
CA SER A 278 -5.82 -4.95 -0.19
C SER A 278 -6.08 -4.36 -1.57
N CYS A 279 -5.20 -3.48 -2.00
CA CYS A 279 -5.20 -2.93 -3.36
C CYS A 279 -3.81 -3.10 -3.97
N LEU A 280 -3.71 -3.91 -5.03
CA LEU A 280 -2.53 -3.98 -5.86
C LEU A 280 -2.61 -2.90 -6.94
N VAL A 281 -1.67 -1.96 -6.90
CA VAL A 281 -1.53 -0.93 -7.92
C VAL A 281 -0.32 -1.21 -8.80
N THR A 282 -0.58 -1.17 -10.11
CA THR A 282 0.45 -1.24 -11.15
C THR A 282 0.65 0.14 -11.76
N VAL A 283 1.89 0.60 -11.80
CA VAL A 283 2.24 1.89 -12.40
C VAL A 283 3.05 1.72 -13.68
N ASN A 284 3.10 2.78 -14.47
CA ASN A 284 4.04 2.92 -15.57
C ASN A 284 5.45 3.27 -15.08
N GLY A 285 6.05 2.38 -14.30
CA GLY A 285 7.35 2.61 -13.68
C GLY A 285 8.35 1.53 -14.03
N VAL A 286 9.43 1.48 -13.25
CA VAL A 286 10.47 0.46 -13.34
C VAL A 286 9.86 -0.95 -13.41
N THR A 287 10.26 -1.73 -14.41
CA THR A 287 9.77 -3.12 -14.60
C THR A 287 10.76 -4.15 -14.09
N TYR A 288 11.99 -3.74 -13.73
CA TYR A 288 12.96 -4.60 -13.07
C TYR A 288 13.89 -3.79 -12.18
N CYS A 289 14.27 -4.32 -11.01
CA CYS A 289 15.37 -3.78 -10.22
C CYS A 289 16.12 -4.87 -9.46
N ASP A 290 17.41 -4.65 -9.20
CA ASP A 290 18.20 -5.54 -8.36
C ASP A 290 19.36 -4.81 -7.66
N ILE A 291 19.81 -5.36 -6.54
CA ILE A 291 20.95 -4.86 -5.78
C ILE A 291 22.24 -5.29 -6.47
N VAL A 292 23.07 -4.32 -6.84
CA VAL A 292 24.40 -4.55 -7.43
C VAL A 292 25.46 -4.68 -6.35
N SER A 293 25.40 -3.83 -5.34
CA SER A 293 26.37 -3.81 -4.25
C SER A 293 25.80 -3.15 -3.00
N SER A 294 26.40 -3.44 -1.86
CA SER A 294 26.16 -2.72 -0.61
C SER A 294 27.47 -2.47 0.13
N ARG A 295 27.51 -1.41 0.95
CA ARG A 295 28.66 -1.11 1.81
C ARG A 295 28.24 -0.43 3.11
N SER A 296 28.95 -0.75 4.19
CA SER A 296 28.82 -0.08 5.49
C SER A 296 29.59 1.23 5.49
N LEU A 297 28.97 2.30 5.96
CA LEU A 297 29.52 3.66 6.00
C LEU A 297 29.27 4.32 7.37
N ASP A 298 29.45 3.54 8.43
CA ASP A 298 29.19 3.97 9.81
C ASP A 298 30.07 5.17 10.18
N ARG A 299 29.48 6.13 10.89
CA ARG A 299 30.11 7.32 11.45
C ARG A 299 30.08 7.20 12.98
N VAL A 300 31.15 6.66 13.54
CA VAL A 300 31.34 6.50 14.99
C VAL A 300 32.08 7.68 15.62
N ASP A 301 32.50 8.64 14.80
CA ASP A 301 33.18 9.88 15.17
C ASP A 301 32.20 11.00 15.60
N VAL A 302 30.90 10.74 15.56
CA VAL A 302 29.82 11.65 15.96
C VAL A 302 29.03 11.09 17.14
N LYS A 303 28.35 11.96 17.90
CA LYS A 303 27.50 11.56 19.02
C LYS A 303 26.06 12.06 18.83
N PRO A 304 25.05 11.18 18.82
CA PRO A 304 25.17 9.70 18.83
C PRO A 304 25.85 9.17 17.55
N PRO A 305 26.46 7.98 17.58
CA PRO A 305 26.97 7.32 16.37
C PRO A 305 25.86 7.15 15.32
N ILE A 306 26.21 7.33 14.05
CA ILE A 306 25.30 7.11 12.93
C ILE A 306 25.73 5.85 12.20
N TYR A 307 24.90 4.82 12.21
CA TYR A 307 25.10 3.61 11.44
C TYR A 307 24.46 3.75 10.07
N ARG A 308 25.22 3.44 9.01
CA ARG A 308 24.79 3.63 7.63
C ARG A 308 25.13 2.43 6.76
N THR A 309 24.18 2.01 5.94
CA THR A 309 24.46 1.13 4.81
C THR A 309 23.94 1.74 3.53
N GLU A 310 24.78 1.75 2.51
CA GLU A 310 24.46 2.24 1.18
C GLU A 310 24.37 1.07 0.22
N PHE A 311 23.24 0.95 -0.48
CA PHE A 311 23.02 0.03 -1.57
C PHE A 311 23.10 0.78 -2.90
N THR A 312 23.74 0.14 -3.88
CA THR A 312 23.61 0.51 -5.29
C THR A 312 22.60 -0.44 -5.93
N VAL A 313 21.50 0.11 -6.43
CA VAL A 313 20.43 -0.64 -7.11
C VAL A 313 20.45 -0.26 -8.58
N LYS A 314 20.41 -1.24 -9.47
CA LYS A 314 20.18 -0.99 -10.90
C LYS A 314 18.75 -1.34 -11.24
N SER A 315 18.17 -0.56 -12.13
CA SER A 315 16.80 -0.76 -12.57
C SER A 315 16.64 -0.52 -14.06
N TRP A 316 15.57 -1.05 -14.64
CA TRP A 316 15.17 -0.70 -15.98
C TRP A 316 13.65 -0.67 -16.19
N LEU A 317 13.24 0.17 -17.13
CA LEU A 317 11.90 0.28 -17.68
C LEU A 317 11.99 0.09 -19.20
N ILE A 318 11.13 -0.77 -19.74
CA ILE A 318 10.89 -0.84 -21.18
C ILE A 318 9.60 -0.07 -21.49
N GLU A 319 9.73 1.02 -22.23
CA GLU A 319 8.63 1.89 -22.64
C GLU A 319 8.29 1.65 -24.12
N LYS A 320 6.99 1.58 -24.42
CA LYS A 320 6.47 1.61 -25.79
C LYS A 320 5.70 2.90 -26.00
N LEU A 321 6.18 3.74 -26.91
CA LEU A 321 5.59 5.02 -27.26
C LEU A 321 4.65 4.85 -28.47
N GLY A 322 3.37 5.15 -28.26
CA GLY A 322 2.35 5.29 -29.31
C GLY A 322 2.01 3.98 -30.02
N GLU A 323 0.90 3.37 -29.61
CA GLU A 323 0.06 2.62 -30.55
C GLU A 323 -0.64 3.60 -31.49
#